data_AF-A0A972I2H5-F1
#
_entry.id   AF-A0A972I2H5-F1
#
_cell.length_a   1.000
_cell.length_b   1.000
_cell.length_c   1.000
_cell.angle_alpha   90.00
_cell.angle_beta   90.00
_cell.angle_gamma   90.00
#
_symmetry.space_group_name_H-M   'P 1'
#
loop_
_entity.id
_entity.type
_entity.pdbx_description
1 polymer ?
#
loop_
_entity_poly.entity_id
_entity_poly.type
_entity_poly.pdbx_seq_one_letter_code
_entity_poly.pdbx_strand_id
1 'polypeptide(L)'
;SNIEKWVQNYKAFGAENLKRSRKNKIYSFEFKQNVVELYLKTELSYNALAIIVGINNPAIIATWVTNYRIAGPAALQSRKKGRRPKMNKPDIIRGKISSEENKKDNYLEQLENENLSLRIENAHLKELRRLRLEAEASTKEK
;
A
#
# COMPACT_ATOMS: atom_id res chain seq x y z
N SER A 1 21.69 -12.58 -3.07
CA SER A 1 22.73 -11.67 -2.55
C SER A 1 22.19 -10.26 -2.31
N ASN A 2 22.76 -9.44 -1.41
CA ASN A 2 22.38 -8.03 -1.26
C ASN A 2 22.64 -7.21 -2.53
N ILE A 3 23.65 -7.62 -3.32
CA ILE A 3 24.02 -6.98 -4.58
C ILE A 3 22.89 -7.11 -5.61
N GLU A 4 22.29 -8.28 -5.75
CA GLU A 4 21.16 -8.52 -6.68
C GLU A 4 19.96 -7.65 -6.34
N LYS A 5 19.65 -7.48 -5.04
CA LYS A 5 18.57 -6.60 -4.58
C LYS A 5 18.83 -5.16 -4.97
N TRP A 6 20.06 -4.68 -4.82
CA TRP A 6 20.44 -3.32 -5.23
C TRP A 6 20.35 -3.12 -6.74
N VAL A 7 20.80 -4.10 -7.53
CA VAL A 7 20.68 -4.07 -8.99
C VAL A 7 19.22 -4.02 -9.42
N GLN A 8 18.36 -4.84 -8.81
CA GLN A 8 16.92 -4.84 -9.12
C GLN A 8 16.25 -3.53 -8.72
N ASN A 9 16.55 -2.99 -7.54
CA ASN A 9 16.02 -1.69 -7.10
C ASN A 9 16.48 -0.55 -8.01
N TYR A 10 17.74 -0.56 -8.44
CA TYR A 10 18.26 0.43 -9.38
C TYR A 10 17.55 0.36 -10.74
N LYS A 11 17.35 -0.85 -11.28
CA LYS A 11 16.62 -1.05 -12.54
C LYS A 11 15.17 -0.57 -12.44
N ALA A 12 14.51 -0.81 -11.31
CA ALA A 12 13.10 -0.45 -11.12
C ALA A 12 12.89 1.04 -10.87
N PHE A 13 13.77 1.69 -10.11
CA PHE A 13 13.50 3.05 -9.59
C PHE A 13 14.67 4.03 -9.70
N GLY A 14 15.75 3.65 -10.37
CA GLY A 14 16.92 4.50 -10.60
C GLY A 14 17.80 4.75 -9.37
N ALA A 15 18.78 5.64 -9.55
CA ALA A 15 19.77 5.99 -8.52
C ALA A 15 19.14 6.60 -7.25
N GLU A 16 18.00 7.27 -7.37
CA GLU A 16 17.33 7.92 -6.24
C GLU A 16 16.97 6.93 -5.14
N ASN A 17 16.62 5.69 -5.48
CA ASN A 17 16.24 4.67 -4.50
C ASN A 17 17.41 3.95 -3.84
N LEU A 18 18.64 4.17 -4.33
CA LEU A 18 19.87 3.76 -3.65
C LEU A 18 20.31 4.80 -2.60
N LYS A 19 19.81 6.03 -2.67
CA LYS A 19 20.12 7.06 -1.68
C LYS A 19 19.42 6.74 -0.36
N ARG A 20 20.14 6.93 0.74
CA ARG A 20 19.56 6.80 2.09
C ARG A 20 18.49 7.88 2.29
N SER A 21 17.25 7.46 2.52
CA SER A 21 16.19 8.38 2.93
C SER A 21 16.52 9.00 4.30
N ARG A 22 16.29 10.31 4.43
CA ARG A 22 16.38 11.04 5.70
C ARG A 22 15.08 10.99 6.52
N LYS A 23 13.99 10.53 5.90
CA LYS A 23 12.65 10.45 6.52
C LYS A 23 12.19 8.99 6.61
N ASN A 24 11.52 8.67 7.72
CA ASN A 24 10.86 7.37 7.88
C ASN A 24 9.53 7.41 7.14
N LYS A 25 9.33 6.50 6.18
CA LYS A 25 8.01 6.29 5.56
C LYS A 25 7.09 5.66 6.59
N ILE A 26 5.90 6.23 6.76
CA ILE A 26 4.83 5.68 7.56
C ILE A 26 3.84 5.05 6.58
N TYR A 27 3.47 3.79 6.85
CA TYR A 27 2.49 3.06 6.05
C TYR A 27 1.20 2.94 6.84
N SER A 28 0.07 3.28 6.21
CA SER A 28 -1.26 3.13 6.81
C SER A 28 -1.59 1.66 7.07
N PHE A 29 -2.58 1.42 7.93
CA PHE A 29 -3.02 0.07 8.24
C PHE A 29 -3.55 -0.64 6.99
N GLU A 30 -4.45 0.03 6.26
CA GLU A 30 -5.04 -0.46 5.02
C GLU A 30 -3.97 -0.82 3.98
N PHE A 31 -2.97 0.05 3.80
CA PHE A 31 -1.87 -0.23 2.88
C PHE A 31 -1.13 -1.52 3.26
N LYS A 32 -0.77 -1.70 4.53
CA LYS A 32 -0.09 -2.92 4.99
C LYS A 32 -0.97 -4.15 4.79
N GLN A 33 -2.26 -4.04 5.08
CA GLN A 33 -3.20 -5.14 4.92
C GLN A 33 -3.30 -5.55 3.45
N ASN A 34 -3.49 -4.60 2.54
CA ASN A 34 -3.53 -4.85 1.10
C ASN A 34 -2.24 -5.52 0.60
N VAL A 35 -1.07 -5.07 1.06
CA VAL A 35 0.22 -5.68 0.68
C VAL A 35 0.32 -7.14 1.17
N VAL A 36 -0.11 -7.41 2.40
CA VAL A 36 -0.11 -8.78 2.94
C VAL A 36 -1.12 -9.67 2.20
N GLU A 37 -2.33 -9.19 1.96
CA GLU A 37 -3.34 -9.94 1.20
C GLU A 37 -2.87 -10.24 -0.22
N LEU A 38 -2.23 -9.27 -0.88
CA LEU A 38 -1.65 -9.46 -2.20
C LEU A 38 -0.59 -10.56 -2.19
N TYR A 39 0.29 -10.57 -1.17
CA TYR A 39 1.28 -11.64 -0.99
C TYR A 39 0.63 -13.01 -0.77
N LEU A 40 -0.47 -13.08 -0.02
CA LEU A 40 -1.14 -14.35 0.26
C LEU A 40 -1.95 -14.88 -0.94
N LYS A 41 -2.44 -13.98 -1.82
CA LYS A 41 -3.22 -14.32 -3.01
C LYS A 41 -2.36 -14.63 -4.24
N THR A 42 -1.10 -14.20 -4.26
CA THR A 42 -0.21 -14.31 -5.42
C THR A 42 1.05 -15.10 -5.10
N GLU A 43 1.69 -15.69 -6.12
CA GLU A 43 2.96 -16.41 -5.98
C GLU A 43 4.18 -15.49 -6.11
N LEU A 44 4.06 -14.23 -5.70
CA LEU A 44 5.13 -13.26 -5.83
C LEU A 44 6.19 -13.44 -4.75
N SER A 45 7.46 -13.31 -5.13
CA SER A 45 8.53 -13.16 -4.15
C SER A 45 8.39 -11.82 -3.42
N TYR A 46 8.88 -11.74 -2.18
CA TYR A 46 8.90 -10.49 -1.42
C TYR A 46 9.59 -9.35 -2.17
N ASN A 47 10.60 -9.63 -2.99
CA ASN A 47 11.31 -8.61 -3.73
C ASN A 47 10.49 -8.08 -4.91
N ALA A 48 9.86 -8.99 -5.67
CA ALA A 48 8.97 -8.61 -6.76
C ALA A 48 7.78 -7.77 -6.25
N LEU A 49 7.18 -8.21 -5.14
CA LEU A 49 6.11 -7.47 -4.49
C LEU A 49 6.57 -6.09 -4.03
N ALA A 50 7.74 -6.00 -3.40
CA ALA A 50 8.30 -4.73 -2.95
C ALA A 50 8.54 -3.74 -4.10
N ILE A 51 8.96 -4.24 -5.26
CA ILE A 51 9.10 -3.42 -6.48
C ILE A 51 7.73 -2.91 -6.95
N ILE A 52 6.72 -3.77 -7.01
CA ILE A 52 5.36 -3.40 -7.45
C ILE A 52 4.77 -2.31 -6.54
N VAL A 53 4.94 -2.45 -5.23
CA VAL A 53 4.34 -1.54 -4.24
C VAL A 53 5.23 -0.33 -3.89
N GLY A 54 6.39 -0.18 -4.54
CA GLY A 54 7.28 0.97 -4.32
C GLY A 54 8.02 0.97 -2.97
N ILE A 55 8.28 -0.21 -2.42
CA ILE A 55 9.02 -0.40 -1.16
C ILE A 55 10.45 -0.87 -1.47
N ASN A 56 11.45 -0.12 -1.00
CA ASN A 56 12.85 -0.44 -1.29
C ASN A 56 13.37 -1.63 -0.47
N ASN A 57 12.74 -1.90 0.68
CA ASN A 57 13.16 -2.95 1.60
C ASN A 57 12.11 -4.09 1.68
N PRO A 58 12.34 -5.22 0.98
CA PRO A 58 11.41 -6.35 1.00
C PRO A 58 11.27 -7.01 2.39
N ALA A 59 12.26 -6.84 3.29
CA ALA A 59 12.20 -7.42 4.63
C ALA A 59 11.08 -6.82 5.50
N ILE A 60 10.65 -5.59 5.20
CA ILE A 60 9.51 -4.95 5.88
C ILE A 60 8.23 -5.73 5.58
N ILE A 61 8.04 -6.15 4.32
CA ILE A 61 6.87 -6.94 3.91
C ILE A 61 6.88 -8.30 4.60
N ALA A 62 8.02 -8.99 4.63
CA ALA A 62 8.16 -10.25 5.34
C ALA A 62 7.74 -10.12 6.81
N THR A 63 8.17 -9.04 7.48
CA THR A 63 7.77 -8.75 8.86
C THR A 63 6.25 -8.56 9.00
N TRP A 64 5.60 -7.86 8.08
CA TRP A 64 4.14 -7.69 8.08
C TRP A 64 3.41 -9.01 7.90
N VAL A 65 3.85 -9.84 6.95
CA VAL A 65 3.25 -11.16 6.71
C VAL A 65 3.42 -12.07 7.93
N THR A 66 4.60 -12.10 8.56
CA THR A 66 4.83 -12.87 9.79
C THR A 66 3.91 -12.40 10.92
N ASN A 67 3.81 -11.08 11.15
CA ASN A 67 2.95 -10.52 12.17
C ASN A 67 1.47 -10.85 11.92
N TYR A 68 1.03 -10.76 10.66
CA TYR A 68 -0.32 -11.11 10.25
C TYR A 68 -0.63 -12.59 10.49
N ARG A 69 0.31 -13.50 10.19
CA ARG A 69 0.14 -14.94 10.46
C ARG A 69 0.06 -15.26 11.95
N ILE A 70 0.78 -14.53 12.79
CA ILE A 70 0.83 -14.78 14.24
C ILE A 70 -0.40 -14.21 14.97
N ALA A 71 -0.78 -12.97 14.68
CA ALA A 71 -1.76 -12.21 15.46
C ALA A 71 -2.86 -11.56 14.61
N GLY A 72 -2.99 -11.96 13.35
CA GLY A 72 -4.04 -11.50 12.44
C GLY A 72 -3.89 -10.03 12.03
N PRO A 73 -4.97 -9.44 11.49
CA PRO A 73 -4.98 -8.06 11.02
C PRO A 73 -4.55 -7.06 12.11
N ALA A 74 -5.00 -7.23 13.36
CA ALA A 74 -4.68 -6.32 14.47
C ALA A 74 -3.16 -6.11 14.69
N ALA A 75 -2.32 -7.05 14.26
CA ALA A 75 -0.87 -6.96 14.34
C ALA A 75 -0.25 -5.89 13.42
N LEU A 76 -0.96 -5.47 12.37
CA LEU A 76 -0.49 -4.47 11.41
C LEU A 76 -0.73 -3.02 11.87
N GLN A 77 -1.57 -2.83 12.89
CA GLN A 77 -1.90 -1.51 13.43
C GLN A 77 -0.68 -0.79 14.02
N SER A 78 -0.64 0.53 13.84
CA SER A 78 0.41 1.36 14.43
C SER A 78 0.29 1.36 15.95
N ARG A 79 1.30 0.83 16.64
CA ARG A 79 1.37 0.88 18.10
C ARG A 79 2.03 2.18 18.55
N LYS A 80 1.53 2.77 19.64
CA LYS A 80 2.16 3.94 20.27
C LYS A 80 3.63 3.61 20.58
N LYS A 81 4.54 4.27 19.86
CA LYS A 81 5.98 4.10 20.02
C LYS A 81 6.47 4.89 21.22
N GLY A 82 7.30 4.26 22.06
CA GLY A 82 7.97 4.93 23.17
C GLY A 82 7.60 4.38 24.55
N ARG A 83 8.21 4.98 25.59
CA ARG A 83 7.99 4.60 26.99
C ARG A 83 6.55 4.94 27.38
N ARG A 84 5.87 4.01 28.04
CA ARG A 84 4.58 4.29 28.69
C ARG A 84 4.76 5.43 29.71
N PRO A 85 3.84 6.41 29.77
CA PRO A 85 3.94 7.48 30.75
C PRO A 85 3.92 6.90 32.17
N LYS A 86 4.68 7.49 33.11
CA LYS A 86 4.75 7.04 34.51
C LYS A 86 3.45 7.31 35.29
N MET A 87 2.59 8.20 34.80
CA MET A 87 1.34 8.60 35.43
C MET A 87 0.26 8.79 34.36
N ASN A 88 -0.99 8.47 34.70
CA ASN A 88 -2.14 8.69 33.84
C ASN A 88 -2.37 10.20 33.67
N LYS A 89 -2.35 10.72 32.44
CA LYS A 89 -2.72 12.12 32.16
C LYS A 89 -4.25 12.21 32.09
N PRO A 90 -4.90 13.19 32.75
CA PRO A 90 -6.34 13.38 32.59
C PRO A 90 -6.68 13.74 31.14
N ASP A 91 -7.72 13.09 30.60
CA ASP A 91 -8.07 13.03 29.17
C ASP A 91 -8.70 14.31 28.58
N ILE A 92 -8.63 15.44 29.28
CA ILE A 92 -9.58 16.53 29.06
C ILE A 92 -9.30 17.38 27.79
N ILE A 93 -8.08 17.34 27.23
CA ILE A 93 -7.69 18.30 26.18
C ILE A 93 -7.36 17.66 24.81
N ARG A 94 -7.15 16.33 24.72
CA ARG A 94 -6.81 15.68 23.43
C ARG A 94 -8.01 15.31 22.56
N GLY A 95 -9.21 15.19 23.13
CA GLY A 95 -10.37 14.66 22.40
C GLY A 95 -10.89 15.57 21.27
N LYS A 96 -10.77 16.89 21.40
CA LYS A 96 -11.48 17.85 20.53
C LYS A 96 -10.68 18.27 19.29
N ILE A 97 -9.37 18.47 19.42
CA ILE A 97 -8.53 18.89 18.26
C ILE A 97 -8.24 17.71 17.33
N SER A 98 -8.07 16.49 17.88
CA SER A 98 -7.82 15.31 17.05
C SER A 98 -9.07 14.77 16.34
N SER A 99 -10.29 15.09 16.79
CA SER A 99 -11.51 14.52 16.21
C SER A 99 -11.88 15.13 14.85
N GLU A 100 -11.66 16.43 14.64
CA GLU A 100 -11.98 17.08 13.37
C GLU A 100 -10.92 16.83 12.29
N GLU A 101 -9.62 16.87 12.63
CA GLU A 101 -8.53 16.62 11.67
C GLU A 101 -8.51 15.15 11.21
N ASN A 102 -8.64 14.18 12.13
CA ASN A 102 -8.70 12.77 11.74
C ASN A 102 -9.93 12.44 10.88
N LYS A 103 -11.06 13.14 11.04
CA LYS A 103 -12.25 12.95 10.18
C LYS A 103 -12.01 13.43 8.75
N LYS A 104 -11.34 14.58 8.59
CA LYS A 104 -11.01 15.13 7.27
C LYS A 104 -10.00 14.24 6.53
N ASP A 105 -8.97 13.76 7.23
CA ASP A 105 -7.95 12.90 6.65
C ASP A 105 -8.53 11.54 6.24
N ASN A 106 -9.38 10.92 7.07
CA ASN A 106 -10.07 9.68 6.71
C ASN A 106 -11.03 9.85 5.53
N TYR A 107 -11.73 10.98 5.45
CA TYR A 107 -12.64 11.26 4.33
C TYR A 107 -11.88 11.46 3.02
N LEU A 108 -10.73 12.14 3.05
CA LEU A 108 -9.88 12.33 1.88
C LEU A 108 -9.32 10.99 1.38
N GLU A 109 -8.82 10.14 2.29
CA GLU A 109 -8.30 8.81 1.96
C GLU A 109 -9.41 7.89 1.38
N GLN A 110 -10.63 7.95 1.92
CA GLN A 110 -11.79 7.25 1.34
C GLN A 110 -12.09 7.71 -0.09
N LEU A 111 -12.08 9.02 -0.33
CA LEU A 111 -12.36 9.59 -1.65
C LEU A 111 -11.29 9.22 -2.68
N GLU A 112 -10.01 9.20 -2.26
CA GLU A 112 -8.90 8.77 -3.11
C GLU A 112 -9.00 7.29 -3.50
N ASN A 113 -9.36 6.42 -2.54
CA ASN A 113 -9.58 5.00 -2.79
C ASN A 113 -10.76 4.75 -3.73
N GLU A 114 -11.88 5.46 -3.53
CA GLU A 114 -13.03 5.40 -4.41
C GLU A 114 -12.66 5.87 -5.84
N ASN A 115 -11.92 6.98 -5.95
CA ASN A 115 -11.46 7.47 -7.25
C ASN A 115 -10.55 6.47 -7.97
N LEU A 116 -9.63 5.81 -7.23
CA LEU A 116 -8.76 4.78 -7.78
C LEU A 116 -9.57 3.58 -8.29
N SER A 117 -10.53 3.10 -7.49
CA SER A 117 -11.42 2.00 -7.89
C SER A 117 -12.22 2.34 -9.16
N LEU A 118 -12.84 3.52 -9.19
CA LEU A 118 -13.60 4.00 -10.35
C LEU A 118 -12.72 4.16 -11.60
N ARG A 119 -11.47 4.60 -11.45
CA ARG A 119 -10.53 4.71 -12.59
C ARG A 119 -10.20 3.34 -13.17
N ILE A 120 -9.98 2.34 -12.32
CA ILE A 120 -9.73 0.97 -12.75
C ILE A 120 -10.95 0.39 -13.47
N GLU A 121 -12.14 0.53 -12.88
CA GLU A 121 -13.39 0.06 -13.48
C GLU A 121 -13.65 0.72 -14.84
N ASN A 122 -13.49 2.04 -14.93
CA ASN A 122 -13.65 2.77 -16.19
C ASN A 122 -12.61 2.34 -17.25
N ALA A 123 -11.37 2.08 -16.86
CA ALA A 123 -10.36 1.57 -17.77
C ALA A 123 -10.75 0.18 -18.32
N HIS A 124 -11.24 -0.70 -17.45
CA HIS A 124 -11.73 -2.03 -17.83
C HIS A 124 -12.94 -1.95 -18.77
N LEU A 125 -13.94 -1.12 -18.47
CA LEU A 125 -15.11 -0.93 -19.32
C LEU A 125 -14.74 -0.35 -20.70
N LYS A 126 -13.76 0.56 -20.75
CA LYS A 126 -13.25 1.10 -22.02
C LYS A 126 -12.56 0.03 -22.85
N GLU A 127 -11.76 -0.85 -22.24
CA GLU A 127 -11.10 -1.94 -22.95
C GLU A 127 -12.10 -2.97 -23.46
N LEU A 128 -13.10 -3.35 -22.66
CA LEU A 128 -14.20 -4.21 -23.12
C LEU A 128 -14.97 -3.60 -24.30
N ARG A 129 -15.22 -2.29 -24.25
CA ARG A 129 -15.86 -1.57 -25.36
C ARG A 129 -14.99 -1.57 -26.61
N ARG A 130 -13.67 -1.40 -26.46
CA ARG A 130 -12.71 -1.46 -27.57
C ARG A 130 -12.75 -2.83 -28.26
N LEU A 131 -12.67 -3.91 -27.49
CA LEU A 131 -12.71 -5.28 -28.01
C LEU A 131 -14.02 -5.60 -28.73
N ARG A 132 -15.17 -5.12 -28.23
CA ARG A 132 -16.47 -5.27 -28.92
C ARG A 132 -16.47 -4.57 -30.29
N LEU A 133 -15.97 -3.33 -30.35
CA LEU A 133 -15.90 -2.57 -31.60
C LEU A 133 -14.95 -3.21 -32.61
N GLU A 134 -13.79 -3.73 -32.17
CA GLU A 134 -12.86 -4.47 -33.01
C GLU A 134 -13.50 -5.76 -33.56
N ALA A 135 -14.24 -6.50 -32.72
CA ALA A 135 -14.96 -7.70 -33.14
C ALA A 135 -16.05 -7.36 -34.17
N GLU A 136 -16.88 -6.34 -33.94
CA GLU A 136 -17.93 -5.90 -34.86
C GLU A 136 -17.39 -5.36 -36.20
N ALA A 137 -16.21 -4.73 -36.19
CA ALA A 137 -15.54 -4.31 -37.42
C ALA A 137 -15.04 -5.53 -38.23
N SER A 138 -14.42 -6.51 -37.55
CA SER A 138 -13.92 -7.73 -38.19
C SER A 138 -14.99 -8.62 -38.80
N THR A 139 -16.24 -8.56 -38.31
CA THR A 139 -17.37 -9.32 -38.86
C THR A 139 -18.06 -8.63 -40.03
N LYS A 140 -17.87 -7.31 -40.21
CA LYS A 140 -18.40 -6.56 -41.35
C LYS A 140 -17.48 -6.54 -42.57
N GLU A 141 -16.20 -6.84 -42.40
CA GLU A 141 -15.22 -6.94 -43.50
C GLU A 141 -15.14 -8.35 -44.15
N LYS A 142 -15.96 -9.30 -43.71
CA LYS A 142 -16.14 -10.63 -44.34
C LYS A 142 -17.50 -10.72 -45.03
#